data_AF-A0ABD5S0Y5-F1
#
_entry.id   AF-A0ABD5S0Y5-F1
#
_cell.length_a   1.000
_cell.length_b   1.000
_cell.length_c   1.000
_cell.angle_alpha   90.00
_cell.angle_beta   90.00
_cell.angle_gamma   90.00
#
_symmetry.space_group_name_H-M   'P 1'
#
loop_
_entity.id
_entity.type
_entity.pdbx_description
1 polymer ?
#
loop_
_entity_poly.entity_id
_entity_poly.type
_entity_poly.pdbx_seq_one_letter_code
_entity_poly.pdbx_strand_id
1 'polypeptide(L)'
;DVPRIADRVDVANVKLMKCGGLREATRMLHAAKAQGLETMLGCMEETNAAIAAACHLAPLVDYADLDGSLLLAEDPFDGVDLADGEIRLADLDRPGTGAHEV
;
A
#
# COMPACT_ATOMS: atom_id res chain seq x y z
N ASP A 1 -3.55 10.35 14.20
CA ASP A 1 -4.69 9.46 14.51
C ASP A 1 -4.31 8.21 15.26
N VAL A 2 -3.28 7.48 14.84
CA VAL A 2 -2.88 6.20 15.45
C VAL A 2 -2.81 6.19 16.98
N PRO A 3 -2.14 7.15 17.69
CA PRO A 3 -2.06 7.09 19.15
C PRO A 3 -3.41 7.20 19.87
N ARG A 4 -4.44 7.76 19.20
CA ARG A 4 -5.77 7.94 19.80
C ARG A 4 -6.60 6.66 19.81
N ILE A 5 -6.19 5.65 19.05
CA ILE A 5 -6.93 4.38 18.88
C ILE A 5 -6.10 3.15 19.26
N ALA A 6 -4.84 3.33 19.65
CA ALA A 6 -3.90 2.23 19.87
C ALA A 6 -4.30 1.27 21.01
N ASP A 7 -5.15 1.71 21.93
CA ASP A 7 -5.71 0.90 23.00
C ASP A 7 -7.01 0.16 22.61
N ARG A 8 -7.44 0.26 21.34
CA ARG A 8 -8.76 -0.20 20.87
C ARG A 8 -8.70 -1.17 19.69
N VAL A 9 -7.55 -1.34 19.07
CA VAL A 9 -7.36 -2.19 17.88
C VAL A 9 -5.99 -2.86 17.96
N ASP A 10 -5.86 -4.04 17.36
CA ASP A 10 -4.59 -4.76 17.29
C ASP A 10 -3.77 -4.38 16.03
N VAL A 11 -4.46 -4.02 14.94
CA VAL A 11 -3.85 -3.76 13.63
C VAL A 11 -4.25 -2.39 13.10
N ALA A 12 -3.26 -1.61 12.66
CA ALA A 12 -3.48 -0.35 11.95
C ALA A 12 -3.47 -0.56 10.43
N ASN A 13 -4.65 -0.47 9.80
CA ASN A 13 -4.78 -0.50 8.33
C ASN A 13 -4.68 0.91 7.73
N VAL A 14 -3.60 1.15 6.99
CA VAL A 14 -3.28 2.41 6.32
C VAL A 14 -3.58 2.28 4.82
N LYS A 15 -4.36 3.23 4.27
CA LYS A 15 -4.64 3.34 2.83
C LYS A 15 -4.23 4.69 2.31
N LEU A 16 -3.60 4.77 1.14
CA LEU A 16 -3.11 6.03 0.57
C LEU A 16 -4.24 7.05 0.42
N MET A 17 -5.41 6.62 -0.06
CA MET A 17 -6.58 7.48 -0.26
C MET A 17 -7.23 7.97 1.04
N LYS A 18 -6.90 7.37 2.19
CA LYS A 18 -7.36 7.85 3.50
C LYS A 18 -6.40 8.85 4.13
N CYS A 19 -5.09 8.66 3.93
CA CYS A 19 -4.07 9.49 4.56
C CYS A 19 -3.48 10.58 3.65
N GLY A 20 -3.84 10.61 2.37
CA GLY A 20 -3.36 11.62 1.42
C GLY A 20 -2.00 11.30 0.81
N GLY A 21 -1.64 10.02 0.70
CA GLY A 21 -0.45 9.55 -0.04
C GLY A 21 0.70 9.04 0.82
N LEU A 22 1.83 8.73 0.15
CA LEU A 22 2.95 7.96 0.69
C LEU A 22 3.58 8.56 1.95
N ARG A 23 3.77 9.89 1.96
CA ARG A 23 4.45 10.57 3.08
C ARG A 23 3.71 10.38 4.39
N GLU A 24 2.39 10.59 4.40
CA GLU A 24 1.59 10.39 5.61
C GLU A 24 1.38 8.92 5.90
N ALA A 25 1.27 8.05 4.88
CA ALA A 25 1.22 6.61 5.09
C ALA A 25 2.44 6.11 5.87
N THR A 26 3.65 6.46 5.45
CA THR A 26 4.90 6.10 6.15
C THR A 26 4.91 6.61 7.59
N ARG A 27 4.48 7.85 7.84
CA ARG A 27 4.40 8.42 9.19
C ARG A 27 3.41 7.65 10.07
N MET A 28 2.24 7.29 9.53
CA MET A 28 1.23 6.53 10.25
C MET A 28 1.70 5.11 10.55
N LEU A 29 2.38 4.44 9.61
CA LEU A 29 2.95 3.10 9.81
C LEU A 29 4.02 3.11 10.91
N HIS A 30 4.95 4.07 10.88
CA HIS A 30 5.94 4.22 11.96
C HIS A 30 5.29 4.55 13.30
N ALA A 31 4.26 5.39 13.32
CA ALA A 31 3.52 5.67 14.54
C ALA A 31 2.81 4.43 15.09
N ALA A 32 2.25 3.57 14.22
CA ALA A 32 1.60 2.32 14.63
C ALA A 32 2.59 1.34 15.27
N LYS A 33 3.74 1.12 14.62
CA LYS A 33 4.81 0.29 15.21
C LYS A 33 5.31 0.83 16.54
N ALA A 34 5.45 2.15 16.67
CA ALA A 34 5.86 2.78 17.93
C ALA A 34 4.82 2.61 19.07
N GLN A 35 3.56 2.35 18.73
CA GLN A 35 2.50 2.03 19.70
C GLN A 35 2.36 0.51 19.94
N GLY A 36 3.19 -0.32 19.31
CA GLY A 36 3.13 -1.78 19.45
C GLY A 36 2.01 -2.44 18.65
N LEU A 37 1.41 -1.75 17.68
CA LEU A 37 0.39 -2.31 16.78
C LEU A 37 1.04 -3.07 15.63
N GLU A 38 0.38 -4.12 15.18
CA GLU A 38 0.64 -4.70 13.86
C GLU A 38 0.19 -3.71 12.77
N THR A 39 0.75 -3.85 11.59
CA THR A 39 0.62 -2.90 10.49
C THR A 39 0.13 -3.57 9.22
N MET A 40 -0.83 -2.92 8.56
CA MET A 40 -1.40 -3.38 7.30
C MET A 40 -1.45 -2.23 6.30
N LEU A 41 -1.14 -2.51 5.03
CA LEU A 41 -1.48 -1.64 3.91
C LEU A 41 -2.74 -2.14 3.24
N GLY A 42 -3.66 -1.22 2.95
CA GLY A 42 -4.86 -1.48 2.17
C GLY A 42 -4.99 -0.53 0.98
N CYS A 43 -5.82 -0.90 0.01
CA CYS A 43 -6.21 -0.04 -1.10
C CYS A 43 -7.74 0.12 -1.20
N MET A 44 -8.22 0.97 -2.10
CA MET A 44 -9.57 0.83 -2.67
C MET A 44 -9.48 0.06 -4.01
N GLU A 45 -10.60 -0.10 -4.72
CA GLU A 45 -10.58 -0.46 -6.14
C GLU A 45 -9.95 0.69 -6.93
N GLU A 46 -8.67 0.54 -7.27
CA GLU A 46 -7.79 1.59 -7.79
C GLU A 46 -6.87 1.04 -8.88
N THR A 47 -6.42 1.89 -9.79
CA THR A 47 -5.48 1.52 -10.85
C THR A 47 -4.08 1.25 -10.32
N ASN A 48 -3.25 0.62 -11.15
CA ASN A 48 -1.84 0.36 -10.86
C ASN A 48 -1.06 1.66 -10.55
N ALA A 49 -1.53 2.82 -11.03
CA ALA A 49 -0.98 4.13 -10.66
C ALA A 49 -0.89 4.33 -9.13
N ALA A 50 -1.92 3.91 -8.38
CA ALA A 50 -1.94 4.01 -6.93
C ALA A 50 -1.45 2.73 -6.24
N ILE A 51 -1.80 1.56 -6.77
CA ILE A 51 -1.40 0.27 -6.21
C ILE A 51 0.12 0.09 -6.22
N ALA A 52 0.80 0.39 -7.33
CA ALA A 52 2.26 0.33 -7.39
C ALA A 52 2.90 1.23 -6.34
N ALA A 53 2.36 2.45 -6.15
CA ALA A 53 2.86 3.37 -5.15
C ALA A 53 2.77 2.77 -3.74
N ALA A 54 1.64 2.16 -3.40
CA ALA A 54 1.44 1.50 -2.10
C ALA A 54 2.36 0.29 -1.91
N CYS A 55 2.63 -0.49 -2.97
CA CYS A 55 3.52 -1.65 -2.93
C CYS A 55 4.94 -1.32 -2.44
N HIS A 56 5.46 -0.11 -2.72
CA HIS A 56 6.76 0.33 -2.19
C HIS A 56 6.82 0.44 -0.67
N LEU A 57 5.67 0.51 0.00
CA LEU A 57 5.58 0.50 1.46
C LEU A 57 5.39 -0.91 2.04
N ALA A 58 5.23 -1.95 1.21
CA ALA A 58 5.03 -3.33 1.65
C ALA A 58 6.10 -3.84 2.64
N PRO A 59 7.41 -3.51 2.50
CA PRO A 59 8.42 -3.92 3.49
C PRO A 59 8.22 -3.34 4.89
N LEU A 60 7.35 -2.33 5.05
CA LEU A 60 7.05 -1.71 6.34
C LEU A 60 5.84 -2.34 7.03
N VAL A 61 5.14 -3.29 6.43
CA VAL A 61 3.90 -3.84 7.00
C VAL A 61 3.95 -5.34 7.21
N ASP A 62 3.07 -5.82 8.09
CA ASP A 62 2.92 -7.24 8.42
C ASP A 62 1.91 -7.91 7.47
N TYR A 63 0.95 -7.13 6.95
CA TYR A 63 -0.07 -7.58 5.99
C TYR A 63 -0.27 -6.58 4.85
N ALA A 64 -0.65 -7.07 3.67
CA ALA A 64 -0.98 -6.25 2.51
C ALA A 64 -2.29 -6.71 1.86
N ASP A 65 -3.18 -5.76 1.62
CA ASP A 65 -4.42 -5.84 0.85
C ASP A 65 -4.30 -4.82 -0.29
N LEU A 66 -3.60 -5.23 -1.35
CA LEU A 66 -3.21 -4.38 -2.48
C LEU A 66 -3.71 -4.93 -3.81
N ASP A 67 -4.85 -5.62 -3.80
CA ASP A 67 -5.44 -6.30 -4.96
C ASP A 67 -6.37 -5.42 -5.81
N GLY A 68 -6.51 -4.13 -5.46
CA GLY A 68 -7.49 -3.23 -6.08
C GLY A 68 -7.42 -3.12 -7.60
N SER A 69 -6.23 -3.22 -8.20
CA SER A 69 -6.06 -3.19 -9.67
C SER A 69 -6.50 -4.49 -10.33
N LEU A 70 -6.44 -5.63 -9.62
CA LEU A 70 -6.90 -6.93 -10.11
C LEU A 70 -8.43 -7.01 -10.21
N LEU A 71 -9.14 -6.09 -9.54
CA LEU A 71 -10.60 -6.01 -9.54
C LEU A 71 -11.15 -5.16 -10.70
N LEU A 72 -10.28 -4.46 -11.44
CA LEU A 72 -10.69 -3.64 -12.58
C LEU A 72 -10.91 -4.50 -13.83
N ALA A 73 -11.96 -4.19 -14.59
CA ALA A 73 -12.18 -4.81 -15.90
C ALA A 73 -11.07 -4.43 -16.90
N GLU A 74 -10.62 -3.17 -16.82
CA GLU A 74 -9.54 -2.60 -17.62
C GLU A 74 -8.78 -1.60 -16.73
N ASP A 75 -7.46 -1.72 -16.67
CA ASP A 75 -6.58 -0.77 -15.96
C ASP A 75 -5.78 0.04 -17.00
N PRO A 76 -5.93 1.38 -17.07
CA PRO A 76 -5.15 2.20 -17.98
C PRO A 76 -3.68 2.36 -17.57
N PHE A 77 -3.27 1.76 -16.44
CA PHE A 77 -1.89 1.75 -15.97
C PHE A 77 -1.36 0.32 -15.82
N ASP A 78 -0.11 0.14 -16.23
CA ASP A 78 0.70 -1.02 -15.85
C ASP A 78 1.73 -0.60 -14.78
N GLY A 79 2.35 -1.54 -14.09
CA GLY A 79 3.32 -1.26 -13.04
C GLY A 79 3.75 -2.51 -12.26
N VAL A 80 3.31 -2.62 -11.01
CA VAL A 80 3.64 -3.80 -10.19
C VAL A 80 2.72 -4.94 -10.59
N ASP A 81 3.33 -6.02 -11.06
CA ASP A 81 2.65 -7.31 -11.26
C ASP A 81 2.38 -7.96 -9.90
N LEU A 82 1.11 -8.26 -9.65
CA LEU A 82 0.61 -8.91 -8.44
C LEU A 82 0.15 -10.34 -8.71
N ALA A 83 0.42 -10.87 -9.90
CA ALA A 83 0.19 -12.27 -10.21
C ALA A 83 0.89 -13.17 -9.18
N ASP A 84 0.26 -14.30 -8.89
CA ASP A 84 0.74 -15.30 -7.92
C ASP A 84 0.82 -14.84 -6.45
N GLY A 85 0.28 -13.65 -6.14
CA GLY A 85 0.17 -13.17 -4.76
C GLY A 85 1.47 -12.63 -4.15
N GLU A 86 2.46 -12.30 -4.99
CA GLU A 86 3.75 -11.74 -4.56
C GLU A 86 3.94 -10.30 -5.07
N ILE A 87 4.56 -9.45 -4.24
CA ILE A 87 4.96 -8.09 -4.64
C ILE A 87 6.45 -8.12 -4.99
N ARG A 88 6.77 -8.16 -6.29
CA ARG A 88 8.16 -8.29 -6.80
C ARG A 88 8.73 -6.94 -7.26
N LEU A 89 9.04 -6.05 -6.32
CA LEU A 89 9.59 -4.71 -6.64
C LEU A 89 10.95 -4.77 -7.35
N ALA A 90 11.71 -5.86 -7.18
CA ALA A 90 13.03 -6.03 -7.81
C ALA A 90 12.95 -6.25 -9.32
N ASP A 91 11.78 -6.66 -9.84
CA ASP A 91 11.56 -6.92 -11.26
C ASP A 91 11.24 -5.63 -12.02
N LEU A 92 11.01 -4.51 -11.31
CA LEU A 92 10.75 -3.21 -11.91
C LEU A 92 12.05 -2.61 -12.48
N ASP A 93 12.02 -2.22 -13.75
CA ASP A 93 13.13 -1.56 -14.45
C ASP A 93 13.01 -0.03 -14.50
N ARG A 94 11.97 0.52 -13.85
CA ARG A 94 11.63 1.95 -13.88
C ARG A 94 11.74 2.64 -12.52
N PRO A 95 12.23 3.89 -12.48
CA PRO A 95 12.25 4.68 -11.25
C PRO A 95 10.86 5.17 -10.85
N GLY A 96 10.74 5.71 -9.64
CA GLY A 96 9.48 6.21 -9.10
C GLY A 96 8.64 5.06 -8.55
N THR A 97 7.34 5.05 -8.85
CA THR A 97 6.45 3.97 -8.41
C THR A 97 6.57 2.71 -9.28
N GLY A 98 7.16 2.81 -10.47
CA GLY A 98 7.15 1.74 -11.48
C GLY A 98 5.93 1.78 -12.42
N ALA A 99 4.86 2.51 -12.04
CA ALA A 99 3.65 2.59 -12.84
C ALA A 99 3.78 3.49 -14.07
N HIS A 100 3.01 3.18 -15.11
CA HIS A 100 2.92 3.96 -16.34
C HIS A 100 1.62 3.74 -17.10
N GLU A 101 1.20 4.75 -17.87
CA GLU A 101 0.05 4.64 -18.77
C GLU A 101 0.36 3.65 -19.91
N VAL A 102 -0.65 2.85 -20.29
CA VAL A 102 -0.60 1.86 -21.38
C VAL A 102 -1.08 2.46 -22.70
#